data_AF-A0A940NXR9-F1
#
_entry.id   AF-A0A940NXR9-F1
#
_cell.length_a   1.000
_cell.length_b   1.000
_cell.length_c   1.000
_cell.angle_alpha   90.00
_cell.angle_beta   90.00
_cell.angle_gamma   90.00
#
_symmetry.space_group_name_H-M   'P 1'
#
loop_
_entity.id
_entity.type
_entity.pdbx_description
1 polymer ?
#
loop_
_entity_poly.entity_id
_entity_poly.type
_entity_poly.pdbx_seq_one_letter_code
_entity_poly.pdbx_strand_id
1 'polypeptide(L)'
;SMGAYAFDCCYSLDDMTIPGLMDTIPECAFTACDQLTEITVPVNITEVGQQAFWMCKGLQKITFLNPDCKIYDAADTISTERNGRFNGVIVGYEGSEAQKYAEKYACTFESLGEIPELQTGDINGDGSVDAADAQRTLYAYVYSLAQLPDGLCAYQRAAADVDGDSAVTCCDAQIILRHYTYEVSGQNIRWEALLPKAK
;
A
#
# COMPACT_ATOMS: atom_id res chain seq x y z
N SER A 1 -8.84 -10.78 4.53
CA SER A 1 -8.67 -10.72 3.07
C SER A 1 -9.96 -10.21 2.45
N MET A 2 -9.87 -9.62 1.25
CA MET A 2 -11.03 -9.34 0.40
C MET A 2 -11.11 -10.43 -0.66
N GLY A 3 -12.32 -10.88 -0.97
CA GLY A 3 -12.55 -11.85 -2.04
C GLY A 3 -12.63 -11.15 -3.41
N ALA A 4 -12.39 -11.91 -4.48
CA ALA A 4 -12.79 -11.46 -5.81
C ALA A 4 -14.28 -11.10 -5.80
N TYR A 5 -14.66 -10.06 -6.55
CA TYR A 5 -16.05 -9.56 -6.63
C TYR A 5 -16.65 -9.05 -5.31
N ALA A 6 -15.84 -8.76 -4.27
CA ALA A 6 -16.34 -8.42 -2.92
C ALA A 6 -17.34 -7.25 -2.87
N PHE A 7 -17.15 -6.24 -3.73
CA PHE A 7 -18.03 -5.08 -3.87
C PHE A 7 -18.51 -4.92 -5.32
N ASP A 8 -18.58 -6.01 -6.09
CA ASP A 8 -19.12 -5.97 -7.45
C ASP A 8 -20.56 -5.43 -7.45
N CYS A 9 -20.83 -4.47 -8.33
CA CYS A 9 -22.11 -3.78 -8.49
C CYS A 9 -22.64 -3.12 -7.20
N CYS A 10 -21.76 -2.72 -6.29
CA CYS A 10 -22.12 -1.92 -5.12
C CYS A 10 -22.38 -0.45 -5.54
N TYR A 11 -23.48 -0.22 -6.25
CA TYR A 11 -23.85 1.07 -6.84
C TYR A 11 -24.03 2.21 -5.84
N SER A 12 -24.12 1.93 -4.54
CA SER A 12 -24.27 2.94 -3.48
C SER A 12 -23.03 3.11 -2.62
N LEU A 13 -21.92 2.41 -2.92
CA LEU A 13 -20.65 2.60 -2.23
C LEU A 13 -20.07 3.96 -2.67
N ASP A 14 -20.10 4.93 -1.77
CA ASP A 14 -19.60 6.30 -1.99
C ASP A 14 -18.26 6.55 -1.30
N ASP A 15 -17.99 5.85 -0.20
CA ASP A 15 -16.72 5.87 0.53
C ASP A 15 -16.23 4.44 0.82
N MET A 16 -14.92 4.24 0.70
CA MET A 16 -14.26 2.96 0.97
C MET A 16 -12.84 3.19 1.47
N THR A 17 -12.58 2.74 2.69
CA THR A 17 -11.22 2.59 3.22
C THR A 17 -10.76 1.15 3.05
N ILE A 18 -9.66 0.96 2.32
CA ILE A 18 -9.04 -0.36 2.18
C ILE A 18 -8.38 -0.75 3.52
N PRO A 19 -8.71 -1.90 4.12
CA PRO A 19 -8.12 -2.34 5.38
C PRO A 19 -6.59 -2.48 5.30
N GLY A 20 -5.87 -1.99 6.31
CA GLY A 20 -4.41 -1.84 6.30
C GLY A 20 -3.58 -3.13 6.25
N LEU A 21 -4.19 -4.32 6.39
CA LEU A 21 -3.50 -5.62 6.32
C LEU A 21 -3.68 -6.34 5.00
N MET A 22 -4.29 -5.68 4.01
CA MET A 22 -4.43 -6.26 2.69
C MET A 22 -3.18 -6.00 1.85
N ASP A 23 -2.75 -7.02 1.11
CA ASP A 23 -1.65 -6.95 0.16
C ASP A 23 -2.11 -6.89 -1.31
N THR A 24 -3.39 -7.18 -1.56
CA THR A 24 -3.97 -7.33 -2.89
C THR A 24 -5.37 -6.76 -2.95
N ILE A 25 -5.67 -6.00 -4.01
CA ILE A 25 -7.05 -5.74 -4.46
C ILE A 25 -7.39 -6.82 -5.49
N PRO A 26 -8.31 -7.74 -5.19
CA PRO A 26 -8.55 -8.89 -6.05
C PRO A 26 -9.29 -8.53 -7.33
N GLU A 27 -9.39 -9.52 -8.23
CA GLU A 27 -10.17 -9.42 -9.47
C GLU A 27 -11.60 -8.92 -9.20
N CYS A 28 -12.05 -7.97 -10.03
CA CYS A 28 -13.41 -7.42 -10.01
C CYS A 28 -13.86 -6.86 -8.65
N ALA A 29 -12.94 -6.53 -7.73
CA ALA A 29 -13.26 -6.18 -6.35
C ALA A 29 -14.30 -5.05 -6.23
N PHE A 30 -14.21 -4.03 -7.09
CA PHE A 30 -15.06 -2.84 -7.09
C PHE A 30 -15.76 -2.59 -8.43
N THR A 31 -15.94 -3.64 -9.24
CA THR A 31 -16.60 -3.50 -10.55
C THR A 31 -17.94 -2.78 -10.42
N ALA A 32 -18.17 -1.79 -11.27
CA ALA A 32 -19.41 -1.01 -11.33
C ALA A 32 -19.85 -0.34 -10.01
N CYS A 33 -18.91 0.04 -9.14
CA CYS A 33 -19.14 0.94 -8.01
C CYS A 33 -19.39 2.38 -8.49
N ASP A 34 -20.59 2.66 -8.98
CA ASP A 34 -20.93 3.90 -9.68
C ASP A 34 -20.89 5.18 -8.81
N GLN A 35 -20.96 5.07 -7.48
CA GLN A 35 -20.91 6.22 -6.56
C GLN A 35 -19.53 6.43 -5.92
N LEU A 36 -18.59 5.52 -6.11
CA LEU A 36 -17.24 5.64 -5.57
C LEU A 36 -16.51 6.71 -6.38
N THR A 37 -16.31 7.89 -5.80
CA THR A 37 -15.70 9.02 -6.51
C THR A 37 -14.19 9.06 -6.39
N GLU A 38 -13.66 8.66 -5.24
CA GLU A 38 -12.24 8.64 -4.95
C GLU A 38 -11.88 7.37 -4.18
N ILE A 39 -10.67 6.85 -4.40
CA ILE A 39 -10.12 5.79 -3.56
C ILE A 39 -8.61 5.93 -3.42
N THR A 40 -8.12 5.66 -2.21
CA THR A 40 -6.70 5.55 -1.92
C THR A 40 -6.32 4.08 -1.79
N VAL A 41 -5.39 3.66 -2.65
CA VAL A 41 -4.71 2.36 -2.59
C VAL A 41 -3.49 2.53 -1.67
N PRO A 42 -3.54 2.00 -0.44
CA PRO A 42 -2.52 2.25 0.59
C PRO A 42 -1.21 1.54 0.25
N VAL A 43 -0.12 1.91 0.94
CA VAL A 43 1.23 1.41 0.64
C VAL A 43 1.34 -0.12 0.73
N ASN A 44 0.48 -0.75 1.54
CA ASN A 44 0.51 -2.21 1.76
C ASN A 44 -0.04 -3.00 0.58
N ILE A 45 -0.81 -2.38 -0.32
CA ILE A 45 -1.27 -3.05 -1.54
C ILE A 45 -0.11 -3.14 -2.52
N THR A 46 0.20 -4.38 -2.92
CA THR A 46 1.28 -4.74 -3.84
C THR A 46 0.75 -5.15 -5.20
N GLU A 47 -0.54 -5.51 -5.29
CA GLU A 47 -1.16 -5.97 -6.52
C GLU A 47 -2.62 -5.50 -6.64
N VAL A 48 -3.01 -5.07 -7.83
CA VAL A 48 -4.39 -4.82 -8.25
C VAL A 48 -4.75 -5.77 -9.36
N GLY A 49 -5.73 -6.63 -9.10
CA GLY A 49 -6.18 -7.69 -9.99
C GLY A 49 -6.97 -7.19 -11.19
N GLN A 50 -7.22 -8.11 -12.12
CA GLN A 50 -7.97 -7.86 -13.35
C GLN A 50 -9.32 -7.19 -13.06
N GLN A 51 -9.66 -6.15 -13.82
CA GLN A 51 -10.96 -5.46 -13.75
C GLN A 51 -11.34 -4.94 -12.34
N ALA A 52 -10.37 -4.76 -11.43
CA ALA A 52 -10.64 -4.37 -10.05
C ALA A 52 -11.52 -3.12 -9.90
N PHE A 53 -11.39 -2.15 -10.81
CA PHE A 53 -12.19 -0.93 -10.88
C PHE A 53 -12.84 -0.76 -12.26
N TRP A 54 -13.29 -1.87 -12.86
CA TRP A 54 -13.96 -1.81 -14.15
C TRP A 54 -15.32 -1.12 -14.06
N MET A 55 -15.61 -0.21 -14.98
CA MET A 55 -16.92 0.46 -15.08
C MET A 55 -17.34 1.26 -13.83
N CYS A 56 -16.40 1.71 -12.99
CA CYS A 56 -16.68 2.61 -11.87
C CYS A 56 -16.98 4.02 -12.38
N LYS A 57 -18.22 4.27 -12.82
CA LYS A 57 -18.57 5.51 -13.55
C LYS A 57 -18.37 6.80 -12.75
N GLY A 58 -18.47 6.73 -11.43
CA GLY A 58 -18.26 7.85 -10.53
C GLY A 58 -16.79 8.15 -10.24
N LEU A 59 -15.87 7.21 -10.51
CA LEU A 59 -14.48 7.28 -10.07
C LEU A 59 -13.73 8.39 -10.83
N GLN A 60 -13.39 9.45 -10.12
CA GLN A 60 -12.67 10.61 -10.62
C GLN A 60 -11.21 10.60 -10.24
N LYS A 61 -10.85 9.96 -9.12
CA LYS A 61 -9.48 9.92 -8.62
C LYS A 61 -9.15 8.56 -8.00
N ILE A 62 -8.00 8.01 -8.36
CA ILE A 62 -7.40 6.86 -7.66
C ILE A 62 -5.96 7.18 -7.30
N THR A 63 -5.61 7.06 -6.02
CA THR A 63 -4.27 7.40 -5.50
C THR A 63 -3.53 6.13 -5.10
N PHE A 64 -2.34 5.90 -5.64
CA PHE A 64 -1.46 4.80 -5.29
C PHE A 64 -0.32 5.29 -4.40
N LEU A 65 -0.26 4.79 -3.17
CA LEU A 65 0.80 5.13 -2.21
C LEU A 65 1.96 4.15 -2.23
N ASN A 66 1.85 3.02 -2.94
CA ASN A 66 2.97 2.12 -3.20
C ASN A 66 3.45 2.31 -4.65
N PRO A 67 4.66 2.83 -4.90
CA PRO A 67 5.18 3.00 -6.25
C PRO A 67 5.45 1.66 -6.95
N ASP A 68 5.56 0.56 -6.20
CA ASP A 68 5.78 -0.79 -6.74
C ASP A 68 4.48 -1.62 -6.85
N CYS A 69 3.31 -1.01 -6.60
CA CYS A 69 2.02 -1.70 -6.72
C CYS A 69 1.76 -2.13 -8.17
N LYS A 70 1.79 -3.43 -8.43
CA LYS A 70 1.53 -4.00 -9.75
C LYS A 70 0.06 -3.86 -10.10
N ILE A 71 -0.23 -3.12 -11.16
CA ILE A 71 -1.59 -3.01 -11.70
C ILE A 71 -1.73 -4.02 -12.84
N TYR A 72 -2.78 -4.85 -12.80
CA TYR A 72 -3.03 -5.82 -13.86
C TYR A 72 -3.06 -5.13 -15.23
N ASP A 73 -2.28 -5.67 -16.17
CA ASP A 73 -1.94 -5.03 -17.44
C ASP A 73 -3.09 -5.10 -18.46
N ALA A 74 -4.20 -4.44 -18.17
CA ALA A 74 -5.34 -4.28 -19.05
C ALA A 74 -6.00 -2.91 -18.85
N ALA A 75 -6.49 -2.31 -19.94
CA ALA A 75 -7.11 -0.97 -19.90
C ALA A 75 -8.35 -0.95 -19.00
N ASP A 76 -9.06 -2.07 -18.90
CA ASP A 76 -10.28 -2.21 -18.11
C ASP A 76 -10.02 -2.54 -16.63
N THR A 77 -8.76 -2.66 -16.20
CA THR A 77 -8.41 -2.79 -14.77
C THR A 77 -8.89 -1.58 -13.96
N ILE A 78 -8.70 -0.38 -14.53
CA ILE A 78 -9.21 0.88 -13.99
C ILE A 78 -9.93 1.59 -15.12
N SER A 79 -11.26 1.61 -15.11
CA SER A 79 -12.02 2.29 -16.16
C SER A 79 -13.36 2.86 -15.68
N THR A 80 -13.77 3.94 -16.32
CA THR A 80 -15.09 4.56 -16.14
C THR A 80 -16.03 4.28 -17.32
N GLU A 81 -15.49 3.75 -18.42
CA GLU A 81 -16.20 3.45 -19.66
C GLU A 81 -16.05 1.99 -20.10
N ARG A 82 -17.02 1.50 -20.90
CA ARG A 82 -17.05 0.12 -21.42
C ARG A 82 -15.89 -0.23 -22.37
N ASN A 83 -15.29 0.78 -22.99
CA ASN A 83 -14.14 0.64 -23.89
C ASN A 83 -12.80 0.55 -23.14
N GLY A 84 -12.81 0.49 -21.80
CA GLY A 84 -11.60 0.49 -20.97
C GLY A 84 -11.02 1.88 -20.70
N ARG A 85 -11.68 2.96 -21.11
CA ARG A 85 -11.19 4.31 -20.85
C ARG A 85 -11.45 4.73 -19.40
N PHE A 86 -10.43 5.30 -18.76
CA PHE A 86 -10.55 6.03 -17.51
C PHE A 86 -10.53 7.55 -17.76
N ASN A 87 -11.57 8.24 -17.33
CA ASN A 87 -11.68 9.70 -17.47
C ASN A 87 -11.22 10.48 -16.23
N GLY A 88 -10.86 9.78 -15.16
CA GLY A 88 -10.34 10.38 -13.95
C GLY A 88 -8.83 10.63 -13.99
N VAL A 89 -8.26 10.82 -12.81
CA VAL A 89 -6.83 11.04 -12.58
C VAL A 89 -6.27 9.89 -11.75
N ILE A 90 -5.17 9.31 -12.23
CA ILE A 90 -4.33 8.40 -11.45
C ILE A 90 -3.27 9.25 -10.75
N VAL A 91 -3.15 9.11 -9.44
CA VAL A 91 -2.19 9.84 -8.62
C VAL A 91 -1.16 8.86 -8.06
N GLY A 92 0.12 9.18 -8.14
CA GLY A 92 1.20 8.33 -7.62
C GLY A 92 2.57 9.00 -7.69
N TYR A 93 3.61 8.32 -7.21
CA TYR A 93 4.98 8.85 -7.26
C TYR A 93 5.59 8.79 -8.67
N GLU A 94 6.59 9.64 -8.91
CA GLU A 94 7.36 9.61 -10.16
C GLU A 94 8.13 8.30 -10.31
N GLY A 95 8.08 7.71 -11.50
CA GLY A 95 8.68 6.41 -11.82
C GLY A 95 7.89 5.18 -11.35
N SER A 96 6.74 5.37 -10.69
CA SER A 96 5.92 4.28 -10.16
C SER A 96 5.27 3.40 -11.24
N GLU A 97 4.84 2.19 -10.84
CA GLU A 97 3.97 1.32 -11.65
C GLU A 97 2.65 2.00 -12.00
N ALA A 98 2.11 2.85 -11.12
CA ALA A 98 0.92 3.66 -11.39
C ALA A 98 1.15 4.67 -12.52
N GLN A 99 2.32 5.34 -12.54
CA GLN A 99 2.69 6.23 -13.64
C GLN A 99 2.83 5.46 -14.95
N LYS A 100 3.53 4.32 -14.95
CA LYS A 100 3.72 3.47 -16.14
C LYS A 100 2.38 3.00 -16.70
N TYR A 101 1.45 2.57 -15.83
CA TYR A 101 0.10 2.19 -16.22
C TYR A 101 -0.65 3.36 -16.85
N ALA A 102 -0.63 4.54 -16.21
CA ALA A 102 -1.31 5.73 -16.71
C ALA A 102 -0.78 6.15 -18.09
N GLU A 103 0.54 6.15 -18.29
CA GLU A 103 1.18 6.44 -19.58
C GLU A 103 0.78 5.44 -20.66
N LYS A 104 0.79 4.13 -20.34
CA LYS A 104 0.45 3.06 -21.28
C LYS A 104 -0.99 3.15 -21.78
N TYR A 105 -1.93 3.46 -20.90
CA TYR A 105 -3.36 3.51 -21.20
C TYR A 105 -3.88 4.93 -21.46
N ALA A 106 -2.99 5.90 -21.61
CA ALA A 106 -3.31 7.31 -21.86
C ALA A 106 -4.29 7.92 -20.83
N CYS A 107 -4.12 7.54 -19.56
CA CYS A 107 -4.83 8.14 -18.43
C CYS A 107 -4.16 9.45 -18.00
N THR A 108 -4.92 10.36 -17.40
CA THR A 108 -4.34 11.53 -16.73
C THR A 108 -3.56 11.07 -15.51
N PHE A 109 -2.33 11.56 -15.34
CA PHE A 109 -1.48 11.28 -14.19
C PHE A 109 -1.14 12.56 -13.42
N GLU A 110 -1.22 12.51 -12.10
CA GLU A 110 -0.76 13.56 -11.20
C GLU A 110 0.34 13.01 -10.27
N SER A 111 1.45 13.72 -10.21
CA SER A 111 2.63 13.31 -9.42
C SER A 111 2.46 13.69 -7.95
N LEU A 112 2.77 12.74 -7.04
CA LEU A 112 3.00 12.99 -5.62
C LEU A 112 4.42 13.53 -5.33
N GLY A 113 5.27 13.63 -6.35
CA GLY A 113 6.70 13.94 -6.26
C GLY A 113 7.57 12.69 -6.33
N GLU A 114 8.82 12.84 -5.89
CA GLU A 114 9.77 11.73 -5.76
C GLU A 114 9.28 10.71 -4.73
N ILE A 115 9.70 9.45 -4.90
CA ILE A 115 9.40 8.38 -3.94
C ILE A 115 10.02 8.76 -2.58
N PRO A 116 9.22 8.84 -1.50
CA PRO A 116 9.72 9.28 -0.20
C PRO A 116 10.61 8.22 0.43
N GLU A 117 11.61 8.68 1.18
CA GLU A 117 12.20 7.88 2.24
C GLU A 117 11.19 7.81 3.38
N LEU A 118 10.73 6.60 3.71
CA LEU A 118 9.86 6.39 4.86
C LEU A 118 10.63 6.65 6.16
N GLN A 119 9.93 7.20 7.16
CA GLN A 119 10.49 7.31 8.50
C GLN A 119 10.86 5.92 9.03
N THR A 120 12.04 5.78 9.64
CA THR A 120 12.44 4.53 10.29
C THR A 120 11.36 4.09 11.28
N GLY A 121 10.87 2.85 11.12
CA GLY A 121 9.79 2.26 11.89
C GLY A 121 8.37 2.54 11.37
N ASP A 122 8.16 3.49 10.47
CA ASP A 122 6.86 3.78 9.82
C ASP A 122 6.83 3.09 8.45
N ILE A 123 6.38 1.84 8.43
CA ILE A 123 6.47 0.95 7.26
C ILE A 123 5.23 1.09 6.40
N ASN A 124 4.11 1.49 7.01
CA ASN A 124 2.85 1.71 6.31
C ASN A 124 2.72 3.15 5.74
N GLY A 125 3.67 4.04 6.05
CA GLY A 125 3.74 5.40 5.52
C GLY A 125 2.59 6.31 5.95
N ASP A 126 1.94 6.01 7.08
CA ASP A 126 0.84 6.82 7.62
C ASP A 126 1.32 8.01 8.48
N GLY A 127 2.65 8.14 8.65
CA GLY A 127 3.30 9.20 9.40
C GLY A 127 3.42 8.90 10.91
N SER A 128 3.03 7.71 11.34
CA SER A 128 3.13 7.23 12.73
C SER A 128 3.95 5.95 12.81
N VAL A 129 4.68 5.77 13.92
CA VAL A 129 5.38 4.51 14.22
C VAL A 129 4.58 3.78 15.28
N ASP A 130 3.82 2.77 14.90
CA ASP A 130 2.88 2.10 15.80
C ASP A 130 2.82 0.57 15.68
N ALA A 131 1.79 -0.02 16.30
CA ALA A 131 1.60 -1.46 16.32
C ALA A 131 1.28 -2.04 14.92
N ALA A 132 0.71 -1.26 14.00
CA ALA A 132 0.46 -1.66 12.63
C ALA A 132 1.78 -1.87 11.86
N ASP A 133 2.77 -1.02 12.10
CA ASP A 133 4.11 -1.19 11.52
C ASP A 133 4.78 -2.45 12.03
N ALA A 134 4.80 -2.64 13.36
CA ALA A 134 5.34 -3.85 13.97
C ALA A 134 4.66 -5.12 13.42
N GLN A 135 3.34 -5.07 13.22
CA GLN A 135 2.59 -6.16 12.63
C GLN A 135 3.00 -6.41 11.17
N ARG A 136 3.18 -5.35 10.37
CA ARG A 136 3.59 -5.44 8.96
C ARG A 136 5.00 -6.01 8.82
N THR A 137 5.93 -5.61 9.70
CA THR A 137 7.28 -6.18 9.81
C THR A 137 7.22 -7.67 10.11
N LEU A 138 6.45 -8.05 11.12
CA LEU A 138 6.33 -9.44 11.53
C LEU A 138 5.70 -10.30 10.42
N TYR A 139 4.68 -9.79 9.75
CA TYR A 139 4.07 -10.44 8.58
C TYR A 139 5.10 -10.68 7.48
N ALA A 140 5.88 -9.66 7.13
CA ALA A 140 6.91 -9.77 6.12
C ALA A 140 7.96 -10.84 6.48
N TYR A 141 8.43 -10.83 7.73
CA TYR A 141 9.35 -11.84 8.25
C TYR A 141 8.78 -13.26 8.16
N VAL A 142 7.53 -13.47 8.57
CA VAL A 142 6.90 -14.81 8.50
C VAL A 142 6.77 -15.29 7.06
N TYR A 143 6.42 -14.41 6.12
CA TYR A 143 6.33 -14.76 4.69
C TYR A 143 7.70 -15.07 4.10
N SER A 144 8.74 -14.32 4.45
CA SER A 144 10.10 -14.58 3.98
C SER A 144 10.62 -15.93 4.48
N LEU A 145 10.34 -16.31 5.73
CA LEU A 145 10.64 -17.65 6.26
C LEU A 145 9.92 -18.76 5.48
N ALA A 146 8.70 -18.50 5.02
CA ALA A 146 7.92 -19.40 4.19
C ALA A 146 8.35 -19.39 2.71
N GLN A 147 9.35 -18.60 2.33
CA GLN A 147 9.78 -18.38 0.94
C GLN A 147 8.65 -17.88 0.03
N LEU A 148 7.73 -17.12 0.62
CA LEU A 148 6.64 -16.46 -0.07
C LEU A 148 6.98 -14.98 -0.29
N PRO A 149 6.34 -14.29 -1.27
CA PRO A 149 6.50 -12.85 -1.42
C PRO A 149 6.02 -12.14 -0.14
N ASP A 150 6.92 -11.41 0.53
CA ASP A 150 6.62 -10.66 1.76
C ASP A 150 5.93 -9.31 1.52
N GLY A 151 5.81 -8.92 0.25
CA GLY A 151 5.15 -7.72 -0.23
C GLY A 151 5.83 -6.41 0.16
N LEU A 152 7.05 -6.42 0.69
CA LEU A 152 7.78 -5.19 1.00
C LEU A 152 8.59 -4.73 -0.22
N CYS A 153 8.40 -3.47 -0.59
CA CYS A 153 9.28 -2.75 -1.51
C CYS A 153 10.62 -2.37 -0.84
N ALA A 154 11.54 -1.80 -1.63
CA ALA A 154 12.87 -1.44 -1.13
C ALA A 154 12.85 -0.41 0.01
N TYR A 155 12.04 0.65 -0.12
CA TYR A 155 11.98 1.72 0.88
C TYR A 155 11.22 1.28 2.14
N GLN A 156 10.22 0.40 2.03
CA GLN A 156 9.59 -0.23 3.20
C GLN A 156 10.55 -1.16 3.93
N ARG A 157 11.42 -1.89 3.22
CA ARG A 157 12.48 -2.68 3.89
C ARG A 157 13.45 -1.78 4.65
N ALA A 158 13.84 -0.65 4.06
CA ALA A 158 14.71 0.31 4.73
C ALA A 158 14.06 0.91 5.98
N ALA A 159 12.75 1.19 5.96
CA ALA A 159 12.03 1.64 7.15
C ALA A 159 11.83 0.52 8.18
N ALA A 160 11.68 -0.73 7.72
CA ALA A 160 11.45 -1.88 8.58
C ALA A 160 12.71 -2.39 9.28
N ASP A 161 13.88 -2.24 8.67
CA ASP A 161 15.20 -2.60 9.24
C ASP A 161 15.64 -1.54 10.27
N VAL A 162 15.07 -1.63 11.47
CA VAL A 162 15.26 -0.62 12.52
C VAL A 162 16.53 -0.86 13.35
N ASP A 163 17.12 -2.05 13.26
CA ASP A 163 18.42 -2.35 13.86
C ASP A 163 19.62 -2.23 12.91
N GLY A 164 19.36 -2.07 11.61
CA GLY A 164 20.35 -1.75 10.58
C GLY A 164 21.20 -2.96 10.18
N ASP A 165 20.73 -4.18 10.44
CA ASP A 165 21.42 -5.42 10.08
C ASP A 165 21.15 -5.88 8.63
N SER A 166 20.36 -5.10 7.88
CA SER A 166 19.93 -5.36 6.50
C SER A 166 18.96 -6.53 6.34
N ALA A 167 18.40 -7.06 7.44
CA ALA A 167 17.40 -8.11 7.43
C ALA A 167 16.12 -7.65 8.14
N VAL A 168 14.97 -7.83 7.48
CA VAL A 168 13.67 -7.61 8.12
C VAL A 168 13.29 -8.85 8.92
N THR A 169 13.35 -8.76 10.25
CA THR A 169 13.17 -9.88 11.17
C THR A 169 12.10 -9.63 12.24
N CYS A 170 11.90 -10.61 13.12
CA CYS A 170 11.07 -10.42 14.30
C CYS A 170 11.72 -9.49 15.36
N CYS A 171 13.04 -9.27 15.31
CA CYS A 171 13.73 -8.31 16.18
C CYS A 171 13.27 -6.89 15.86
N ASP A 172 13.20 -6.56 14.57
CA ASP A 172 12.72 -5.26 14.10
C ASP A 172 11.29 -4.98 14.55
N ALA A 173 10.39 -5.95 14.37
CA ALA A 173 9.00 -5.85 14.81
C ALA A 173 8.91 -5.58 16.33
N GLN A 174 9.77 -6.23 17.12
CA GLN A 174 9.83 -6.01 18.57
C GLN A 174 10.38 -4.63 18.92
N ILE A 175 11.38 -4.14 18.20
CA ILE A 175 11.98 -2.82 18.40
C ILE A 175 10.95 -1.72 18.08
N ILE A 176 10.22 -1.85 16.97
CA ILE A 176 9.11 -0.94 16.59
C ILE A 176 8.04 -0.92 17.68
N LEU A 177 7.55 -2.09 18.10
CA LEU A 177 6.51 -2.17 19.13
C LEU A 177 6.99 -1.56 20.46
N ARG A 178 8.26 -1.78 20.81
CA ARG A 178 8.86 -1.19 22.01
C ARG A 178 8.95 0.34 21.90
N HIS A 179 9.37 0.86 20.75
CA HIS A 179 9.40 2.31 20.48
C HIS A 179 8.00 2.93 20.67
N TYR A 180 6.99 2.34 20.03
CA TYR A 180 5.59 2.76 20.17
C TYR A 180 5.13 2.79 21.64
N THR A 181 5.46 1.77 22.44
CA THR A 181 5.08 1.76 23.87
C THR A 181 5.70 2.90 24.68
N TYR A 182 6.91 3.33 24.33
CA TYR A 182 7.58 4.45 25.00
C TYR A 182 6.95 5.79 24.59
N GLU A 183 6.66 5.98 23.32
CA GLU A 183 5.99 7.20 22.83
C GLU A 183 4.61 7.39 23.47
N VAL A 184 3.79 6.33 23.52
CA VAL A 184 2.48 6.35 24.20
C VAL A 184 2.63 6.63 25.71
N SER A 185 3.76 6.26 26.31
CA SER A 185 4.09 6.56 27.70
C SER A 185 4.68 7.97 27.91
N GLY A 186 4.78 8.79 26.86
CA GLY A 186 5.36 10.13 26.90
C GLY A 186 6.89 10.15 26.99
N GLN A 187 7.55 9.02 26.72
CA GLN A 187 9.00 8.88 26.75
C GLN A 187 9.54 8.94 25.31
N ASN A 188 10.33 9.96 25.00
CA ASN A 188 11.03 10.05 23.72
C ASN A 188 12.36 9.30 23.82
N ILE A 189 12.38 8.04 23.39
CA ILE A 189 13.55 7.17 23.40
C ILE A 189 14.07 7.01 21.97
N ARG A 190 15.37 7.24 21.77
CA ARG A 190 15.99 7.03 20.46
C ARG A 190 16.17 5.54 20.14
N TRP A 191 16.15 5.19 18.86
CA TRP A 191 16.34 3.82 18.36
C TRP A 191 17.57 3.13 18.95
N GLU A 192 18.70 3.82 19.09
CA GLU A 192 19.96 3.22 19.58
C GLU A 192 19.87 2.70 21.02
N ALA A 193 18.94 3.24 21.83
CA ALA A 193 18.70 2.78 23.19
C ALA A 193 17.84 1.51 23.26
N LEU A 194 17.15 1.17 22.15
CA LEU A 194 16.32 -0.01 22.01
C LEU A 194 17.10 -1.20 21.44
N LEU A 195 18.17 -0.93 20.68
CA LEU A 195 19.00 -1.94 20.03
C LEU A 195 19.63 -2.91 21.04
N PRO A 196 19.81 -4.19 20.66
CA PRO A 196 20.56 -5.15 21.46
C PRO A 196 21.96 -4.61 21.73
N LYS A 197 22.39 -4.61 23.00
CA LYS A 197 23.79 -4.25 23.31
C LYS A 197 24.72 -5.31 22.70
N ALA A 198 25.68 -4.86 21.90
CA ALA A 198 26.76 -5.71 21.42
C ALA A 198 27.40 -6.43 22.62
N LYS A 199 27.53 -7.76 22.53
CA LYS A 199 28.21 -8.60 23.52
C LYS A 199 29.72 -8.50 23.37
#